data_AF-A0A221UVV9-F1
#
_entry.id   AF-A0A221UVV9-F1
#
_cell.length_a   1.000
_cell.length_b   1.000
_cell.length_c   1.000
_cell.angle_alpha   90.00
_cell.angle_beta   90.00
_cell.angle_gamma   90.00
#
_symmetry.space_group_name_H-M   'P 1'
#
loop_
_entity.id
_entity.type
_entity.pdbx_description
1 polymer ?
#
loop_
_entity_poly.entity_id
_entity_poly.type
_entity_poly.pdbx_seq_one_letter_code
_entity_poly.pdbx_strand_id
1 'polypeptide(L)'
;MKNFWLIIFLCSLNQLFGQEVVLLKDLYVDNFLFYKVSDNQLFSGNAQKIRKNGHLVYEEFIENGILKKSVSYYNRTEKPIPALITEYHANSFDRKKEIRYDLSHQWRESRFYDINKNKTLVEEYENDKLIYRCEYMNNKKHGTEFCYDKQGNEIKIQYKNGKKETTQ
;
A
#
# COMPACT_ATOMS: atom_id res chain seq x y z
N MET A 1 -16.42 -3.74 -49.79
CA MET A 1 -17.14 -3.25 -48.58
C MET A 1 -17.27 -4.27 -47.44
N LYS A 2 -16.67 -5.46 -47.50
CA LYS A 2 -16.77 -6.45 -46.41
C LYS A 2 -15.80 -6.20 -45.24
N ASN A 3 -14.70 -5.48 -45.49
CA ASN A 3 -13.64 -5.23 -44.50
C ASN A 3 -13.84 -3.93 -43.70
N PHE A 4 -14.79 -3.08 -44.09
CA PHE A 4 -15.05 -1.80 -43.40
C PHE A 4 -15.76 -2.00 -42.06
N TRP A 5 -16.63 -3.01 -41.97
CA TRP A 5 -17.33 -3.40 -40.76
C TRP A 5 -16.41 -3.98 -39.68
N LEU A 6 -15.32 -4.66 -40.09
CA LEU A 6 -14.33 -5.20 -39.16
C LEU A 6 -13.57 -4.08 -38.42
N ILE A 7 -13.29 -2.97 -39.12
CA ILE A 7 -12.56 -1.81 -38.55
C ILE A 7 -13.42 -1.08 -37.51
N ILE A 8 -14.73 -0.90 -37.77
CA ILE A 8 -15.66 -0.28 -36.82
C ILE A 8 -15.80 -1.15 -35.55
N PHE A 9 -15.87 -2.48 -35.70
CA PHE A 9 -15.92 -3.41 -34.57
C PHE A 9 -14.62 -3.40 -33.74
N LEU A 10 -13.46 -3.30 -34.38
CA LEU A 10 -12.17 -3.15 -33.70
C LEU A 10 -12.04 -1.82 -32.95
N CYS A 11 -12.58 -0.71 -33.48
CA CYS A 11 -12.58 0.58 -32.76
C CYS A 11 -13.52 0.59 -31.54
N SER A 12 -14.65 -0.12 -31.58
CA SER A 12 -15.54 -0.25 -30.41
C SER A 12 -14.95 -1.07 -29.26
N LEU A 13 -14.00 -1.97 -29.56
CA LEU A 13 -13.30 -2.78 -28.56
C LEU A 13 -12.11 -2.04 -27.90
N ASN A 14 -11.75 -0.85 -28.39
CA ASN A 14 -10.66 -0.03 -27.87
C ASN A 14 -11.13 1.04 -26.87
N GLN A 15 -12.28 0.85 -26.20
CA GLN A 15 -12.52 1.56 -24.94
C GLN A 15 -11.63 0.96 -23.84
N LEU A 16 -10.31 1.04 -24.06
CA LEU A 16 -9.31 0.93 -23.03
C LEU A 16 -9.47 2.18 -22.17
N PHE A 17 -10.38 2.13 -21.19
CA PHE A 17 -10.45 3.14 -20.15
C PHE A 17 -9.14 3.10 -19.39
N GLY A 18 -8.16 3.90 -19.86
CA GLY A 18 -6.98 4.22 -19.08
C GLY A 18 -7.46 4.83 -17.78
N GLN A 19 -6.91 4.36 -16.66
CA GLN A 19 -7.23 4.92 -15.35
C GLN A 19 -6.85 6.41 -15.34
N GLU A 20 -7.79 7.29 -14.97
CA GLU A 20 -7.56 8.73 -14.95
C GLU A 20 -6.40 9.07 -14.01
N VAL A 21 -5.51 9.98 -14.42
CA VAL A 21 -4.39 10.45 -13.59
C VAL A 21 -4.49 11.96 -13.44
N VAL A 22 -4.57 12.43 -12.20
CA VAL A 22 -4.71 13.86 -11.85
C VAL A 22 -3.63 14.28 -10.84
N LEU A 23 -3.47 15.58 -10.61
CA LEU A 23 -2.66 16.03 -9.47
C LEU A 23 -3.51 16.03 -8.21
N LEU A 24 -2.91 15.75 -7.06
CA LEU A 24 -3.60 15.77 -5.77
C LEU A 24 -4.27 17.12 -5.45
N LYS A 25 -3.73 18.22 -5.96
CA LYS A 25 -4.32 19.56 -5.80
C LYS A 25 -5.63 19.76 -6.59
N ASP A 26 -5.91 18.89 -7.55
CA ASP A 26 -7.11 18.94 -8.38
C ASP A 26 -8.27 18.15 -7.75
N LEU A 27 -8.04 17.57 -6.56
CA LEU A 27 -9.02 16.85 -5.75
C LEU A 27 -9.25 17.55 -4.42
N TYR A 28 -10.43 17.35 -3.85
CA TYR A 28 -10.73 17.66 -2.45
C TYR A 28 -11.37 16.46 -1.78
N VAL A 29 -11.33 16.44 -0.45
CA VAL A 29 -11.90 15.37 0.37
C VAL A 29 -13.07 15.92 1.17
N ASP A 30 -14.20 15.21 1.11
CA ASP A 30 -15.33 15.40 2.01
C ASP A 30 -15.83 14.03 2.49
N ASN A 31 -16.10 13.89 3.78
CA ASN A 31 -16.59 12.63 4.38
C ASN A 31 -15.82 11.36 3.94
N PHE A 32 -14.49 11.43 3.92
CA PHE A 32 -13.58 10.36 3.46
C PHE A 32 -13.70 9.97 1.99
N LEU A 33 -14.42 10.75 1.17
CA LEU A 33 -14.56 10.57 -0.26
C LEU A 33 -13.81 11.67 -1.02
N PHE A 34 -13.12 11.26 -2.07
CA PHE A 34 -12.39 12.13 -2.98
C PHE A 34 -13.27 12.58 -4.14
N TYR A 35 -13.26 13.88 -4.38
CA TYR A 35 -14.01 14.55 -5.43
C TYR A 35 -13.08 15.40 -6.30
N LYS A 36 -13.40 15.51 -7.59
CA LYS A 36 -12.72 16.44 -8.51
C LYS A 36 -13.15 17.87 -8.21
N VAL A 37 -12.20 18.79 -8.14
CA VAL A 37 -12.47 20.22 -7.98
C VAL A 37 -13.21 20.80 -9.20
N SER A 38 -12.98 20.24 -10.39
CA SER A 38 -13.53 20.77 -11.66
C SER A 38 -15.05 20.62 -11.79
N ASP A 39 -15.63 19.55 -11.25
CA ASP A 39 -17.03 19.18 -11.48
C ASP A 39 -17.73 18.57 -10.26
N ASN A 40 -17.05 18.49 -9.10
CA ASN A 40 -17.54 17.92 -7.85
C ASN A 40 -17.99 16.44 -7.96
N GLN A 41 -17.54 15.70 -8.99
CA GLN A 41 -17.84 14.28 -9.11
C GLN A 41 -16.86 13.44 -8.30
N LEU A 42 -17.31 12.27 -7.83
CA LEU A 42 -16.44 11.27 -7.21
C LEU A 42 -15.32 10.89 -8.16
N PHE A 43 -14.10 10.84 -7.64
CA PHE A 43 -12.92 10.52 -8.42
C PHE A 43 -12.63 9.02 -8.44
N SER A 44 -12.27 8.48 -9.60
CA SER A 44 -11.77 7.12 -9.76
C SER A 44 -10.51 7.16 -10.62
N GLY A 45 -9.36 6.91 -10.02
CA GLY A 45 -8.09 7.10 -10.71
C GLY A 45 -6.89 7.15 -9.77
N ASN A 46 -5.79 7.66 -10.30
CA ASN A 46 -4.58 7.92 -9.55
C ASN A 46 -4.38 9.42 -9.34
N ALA A 47 -4.16 9.84 -8.10
CA ALA A 47 -3.85 11.22 -7.76
C ALA A 47 -2.37 11.34 -7.38
N GLN A 48 -1.63 12.20 -8.09
CA GLN A 48 -0.17 12.27 -7.98
C GLN A 48 0.30 13.57 -7.34
N LYS A 49 1.40 13.49 -6.60
CA LYS A 49 2.22 14.64 -6.21
C LYS A 49 3.55 14.58 -6.96
N ILE A 50 3.72 15.53 -7.87
CA ILE A 50 4.91 15.67 -8.68
C ILE A 50 5.64 16.96 -8.26
N ARG A 51 6.96 16.90 -8.14
CA ARG A 51 7.79 18.07 -7.85
C ARG A 51 7.96 18.97 -9.08
N LYS A 52 8.45 20.19 -8.85
CA LYS A 52 8.79 21.14 -9.94
C LYS A 52 9.75 20.57 -10.98
N ASN A 53 10.62 19.65 -10.59
CA ASN A 53 11.58 18.98 -11.48
C ASN A 53 11.01 17.71 -12.17
N GLY A 54 9.70 17.47 -12.08
CA GLY A 54 9.05 16.29 -12.67
C GLY A 54 9.13 15.00 -11.85
N HIS A 55 9.81 15.02 -10.69
CA HIS A 55 9.94 13.81 -9.86
C HIS A 55 8.63 13.46 -9.15
N LEU A 56 8.08 12.27 -9.41
CA LEU A 56 6.93 11.72 -8.70
C LEU A 56 7.34 11.33 -7.28
N VAL A 57 6.73 11.95 -6.27
CA VAL A 57 7.05 11.68 -4.85
C VAL A 57 5.97 10.91 -4.12
N TYR A 58 4.74 10.94 -4.62
CA TYR A 58 3.61 10.31 -3.97
C TYR A 58 2.44 10.10 -4.95
N GLU A 59 1.70 9.01 -4.77
CA GLU A 59 0.53 8.65 -5.56
C GLU A 59 -0.54 8.01 -4.66
N GLU A 60 -1.80 8.37 -4.88
CA GLU A 60 -2.99 7.76 -4.26
C GLU A 60 -3.82 7.05 -5.31
N PHE A 61 -4.30 5.86 -4.98
CA PHE A 61 -5.15 5.03 -5.82
C PHE A 61 -6.56 5.06 -5.23
N ILE A 62 -7.49 5.64 -5.97
CA ILE A 62 -8.82 6.00 -5.52
C ILE A 62 -9.84 5.32 -6.43
N GLU A 63 -10.86 4.71 -5.83
CA GLU A 63 -11.94 4.04 -6.54
C GLU A 63 -13.29 4.52 -5.99
N ASN A 64 -14.09 5.16 -6.84
CA ASN A 64 -15.38 5.77 -6.51
C ASN A 64 -15.29 6.69 -5.30
N GLY A 65 -14.27 7.54 -5.27
CA GLY A 65 -13.92 8.44 -4.18
C GLY A 65 -13.26 7.76 -2.98
N ILE A 66 -13.21 6.43 -2.90
CA ILE A 66 -12.66 5.72 -1.75
C ILE A 66 -11.15 5.52 -1.95
N LEU A 67 -10.34 6.04 -1.04
CA LEU A 67 -8.91 5.79 -1.00
C LEU A 67 -8.63 4.31 -0.70
N LYS A 68 -7.92 3.63 -1.60
CA LYS A 68 -7.54 2.22 -1.43
C LYS A 68 -6.10 2.08 -0.96
N LYS A 69 -5.20 2.83 -1.59
CA LYS A 69 -3.76 2.69 -1.42
C LYS A 69 -3.08 4.02 -1.68
N SER A 70 -1.97 4.25 -0.99
CA SER A 70 -1.03 5.30 -1.34
C SER A 70 0.39 4.75 -1.45
N VAL A 71 1.21 5.35 -2.28
CA VAL A 71 2.62 5.01 -2.47
C VAL A 71 3.43 6.28 -2.32
N SER A 72 4.41 6.28 -1.42
CA SER A 72 5.46 7.30 -1.41
C SER A 72 6.71 6.73 -2.06
N TYR A 73 7.45 7.59 -2.78
CA TYR A 73 8.64 7.18 -3.52
C TYR A 73 9.89 7.81 -2.93
N TYR A 74 11.01 7.10 -3.06
CA TYR A 74 12.31 7.65 -2.73
C TYR A 74 12.61 8.91 -3.56
N ASN A 75 13.35 9.82 -2.95
CA ASN A 75 13.84 11.01 -3.63
C ASN A 75 15.11 10.68 -4.40
N ARG A 76 15.36 11.43 -5.49
CA ARG A 76 16.65 11.42 -6.23
C ARG A 76 16.96 10.09 -6.92
N THR A 77 15.97 9.24 -7.12
CA THR A 77 16.07 8.08 -8.01
C THR A 77 15.64 8.50 -9.41
N GLU A 78 16.30 7.98 -10.46
CA GLU A 78 15.93 8.33 -11.84
C GLU A 78 14.51 7.87 -12.19
N LYS A 79 14.12 6.71 -11.65
CA LYS A 79 12.76 6.15 -11.76
C LYS A 79 12.11 6.15 -10.38
N PRO A 80 10.78 6.31 -10.27
CA PRO A 80 10.09 6.21 -8.99
C PRO A 80 10.30 4.83 -8.36
N ILE A 81 10.95 4.79 -7.20
CA ILE A 81 11.17 3.58 -6.42
C ILE A 81 10.33 3.69 -5.15
N PRO A 82 9.34 2.79 -4.90
CA PRO A 82 8.50 2.82 -3.71
C PRO A 82 9.31 2.80 -2.42
N ALA A 83 9.03 3.71 -1.50
CA ALA A 83 9.59 3.73 -0.15
C ALA A 83 8.60 3.17 0.88
N LEU A 84 7.33 3.52 0.73
CA LEU A 84 6.24 3.06 1.59
C LEU A 84 4.96 2.93 0.76
N ILE A 85 4.33 1.77 0.85
CA ILE A 85 2.97 1.52 0.38
C ILE A 85 2.08 1.47 1.61
N THR A 86 0.94 2.16 1.57
CA THR A 86 -0.09 2.10 2.62
C THR A 86 -1.40 1.69 1.99
N GLU A 87 -2.03 0.64 2.52
CA GLU A 87 -3.40 0.24 2.18
C GLU A 87 -4.33 0.70 3.32
N TYR A 88 -5.53 1.14 2.97
CA TYR A 88 -6.49 1.74 3.91
C TYR A 88 -7.70 0.84 4.12
N HIS A 89 -8.32 0.98 5.29
CA HIS A 89 -9.66 0.43 5.52
C HIS A 89 -10.69 1.21 4.69
N ALA A 90 -11.76 0.52 4.28
CA ALA A 90 -12.80 1.17 3.47
C ALA A 90 -13.45 2.33 4.24
N ASN A 91 -13.74 3.43 3.54
CA ASN A 91 -14.39 4.63 4.07
C ASN A 91 -13.66 5.24 5.28
N SER A 92 -12.34 5.08 5.35
CA SER A 92 -11.50 5.65 6.40
C SER A 92 -10.11 5.94 5.86
N PHE A 93 -9.38 6.85 6.52
CA PHE A 93 -7.93 7.04 6.33
C PHE A 93 -7.10 6.23 7.31
N ASP A 94 -7.75 5.32 8.03
CA ASP A 94 -7.08 4.39 8.91
C ASP A 94 -6.39 3.30 8.10
N ARG A 95 -5.11 3.14 8.42
CA ARG A 95 -4.23 2.20 7.74
C ARG A 95 -4.66 0.79 8.08
N LYS A 96 -4.74 -0.05 7.06
CA LYS A 96 -4.94 -1.49 7.15
C LYS A 96 -3.59 -2.21 7.08
N LYS A 97 -2.70 -1.76 6.20
CA LYS A 97 -1.38 -2.35 5.97
C LYS A 97 -0.39 -1.27 5.55
N GLU A 98 0.83 -1.35 6.06
CA GLU A 98 1.97 -0.58 5.57
C GLU A 98 3.04 -1.55 5.09
N ILE A 99 3.63 -1.30 3.93
CA ILE A 99 4.81 -2.04 3.42
C ILE A 99 5.91 -1.02 3.20
N ARG A 100 6.96 -1.09 4.01
CA ARG A 100 8.15 -0.26 3.88
C ARG A 100 9.22 -1.04 3.13
N TYR A 101 9.83 -0.39 2.16
CA TYR A 101 10.96 -0.95 1.40
C TYR A 101 12.22 -0.19 1.75
N ASP A 102 13.36 -0.86 1.73
CA ASP A 102 14.64 -0.18 1.60
C ASP A 102 14.86 0.29 0.14
N LEU A 103 15.93 1.04 -0.11
CA LEU A 103 16.19 1.55 -1.46
C LEU A 103 16.50 0.41 -2.46
N SER A 104 17.12 -0.68 -2.01
CA SER A 104 17.49 -1.81 -2.87
C SER A 104 16.33 -2.76 -3.15
N HIS A 105 15.24 -2.68 -2.38
CA HIS A 105 14.10 -3.60 -2.39
C HIS A 105 14.44 -5.02 -1.95
N GLN A 106 15.64 -5.23 -1.40
CA GLN A 106 16.02 -6.50 -0.81
C GLN A 106 15.35 -6.67 0.56
N TRP A 107 15.18 -5.60 1.32
CA TRP A 107 14.50 -5.65 2.62
C TRP A 107 13.13 -4.99 2.55
N ARG A 108 12.12 -5.64 3.16
CA ARG A 108 10.82 -5.01 3.42
C ARG A 108 10.26 -5.38 4.78
N GLU A 109 9.52 -4.45 5.35
CA GLU A 109 8.70 -4.66 6.55
C GLU A 109 7.24 -4.44 6.18
N SER A 110 6.38 -5.42 6.49
CA SER A 110 4.93 -5.29 6.43
C SER A 110 4.36 -5.16 7.83
N ARG A 111 3.56 -4.13 8.07
CA ARG A 111 2.81 -3.93 9.32
C ARG A 111 1.32 -3.96 9.02
N PHE A 112 0.57 -4.71 9.83
CA PHE A 112 -0.88 -4.85 9.68
C PHE A 112 -1.59 -4.27 10.89
N TYR A 113 -2.75 -3.67 10.66
CA TYR A 113 -3.53 -2.98 11.68
C TYR A 113 -5.00 -3.38 11.61
N ASP A 114 -5.63 -3.49 12.78
CA ASP A 114 -7.09 -3.64 12.89
C ASP A 114 -7.80 -2.30 12.65
N ILE A 115 -9.14 -2.33 12.67
CA ILE A 115 -9.98 -1.12 12.49
C ILE A 115 -9.81 -0.10 13.63
N ASN A 116 -9.32 -0.55 14.79
CA ASN A 116 -9.03 0.29 15.96
C ASN A 116 -7.59 0.84 15.94
N LYS A 117 -6.89 0.71 14.80
CA LYS A 117 -5.51 1.17 14.57
C LYS A 117 -4.47 0.42 15.40
N ASN A 118 -4.83 -0.70 16.03
CA ASN A 118 -3.89 -1.54 16.75
C ASN A 118 -3.14 -2.41 15.77
N LYS A 119 -1.83 -2.51 15.97
CA LYS A 119 -0.98 -3.45 15.25
C LYS A 119 -1.40 -4.89 15.56
N THR A 120 -1.55 -5.70 14.52
CA THR A 120 -1.95 -7.12 14.61
C THR A 120 -0.83 -8.07 14.16
N LEU A 121 0.02 -7.64 13.23
CA LEU A 121 1.09 -8.46 12.68
C LEU A 121 2.23 -7.57 12.17
N VAL A 122 3.47 -8.04 12.35
CA VAL A 122 4.65 -7.52 11.66
C VAL A 122 5.34 -8.68 10.98
N GLU A 123 5.73 -8.50 9.72
CA GLU A 123 6.55 -9.44 8.95
C GLU A 123 7.70 -8.67 8.31
N GLU A 124 8.92 -9.20 8.41
CA GLU A 124 10.08 -8.67 7.69
C GLU A 124 10.60 -9.72 6.72
N TYR A 125 11.00 -9.27 5.54
CA TYR A 125 11.54 -10.09 4.49
C TYR A 125 12.88 -9.54 4.04
N GLU A 126 13.81 -10.44 3.74
CA GLU A 126 15.08 -10.15 3.09
C GLU A 126 15.21 -11.06 1.86
N ASN A 127 15.42 -10.48 0.68
CA ASN A 127 15.44 -11.18 -0.61
C ASN A 127 14.22 -12.11 -0.78
N ASP A 128 13.04 -11.58 -0.50
CA ASP A 128 11.75 -12.29 -0.50
C ASP A 128 11.60 -13.45 0.49
N LYS A 129 12.62 -13.72 1.32
CA LYS A 129 12.57 -14.71 2.40
C LYS A 129 12.09 -14.07 3.70
N LEU A 130 11.12 -14.69 4.37
CA LEU A 130 10.66 -14.25 5.69
C LEU A 130 11.79 -14.39 6.72
N ILE A 131 12.22 -13.29 7.33
CA ILE A 131 13.27 -13.26 8.36
C ILE A 131 12.73 -13.01 9.77
N TYR A 132 11.54 -12.43 9.87
CA TYR A 132 10.87 -12.17 11.14
C TYR A 132 9.37 -12.14 10.94
N ARG A 133 8.63 -12.68 11.90
CA ARG A 133 7.17 -12.56 11.99
C ARG A 133 6.77 -12.47 13.45
N CYS A 134 5.89 -11.55 13.79
CA CYS A 134 5.36 -11.46 15.15
C CYS A 134 3.93 -10.96 15.16
N GLU A 135 3.08 -11.70 15.86
CA GLU A 135 1.68 -11.37 16.09
C GLU A 135 1.54 -10.40 17.28
N TYR A 136 0.51 -9.56 17.21
CA TYR A 136 0.25 -8.51 18.19
C TYR A 136 -1.24 -8.47 18.56
N MET A 137 -1.49 -8.14 19.82
CA MET A 137 -2.82 -7.82 20.35
C MET A 137 -2.69 -6.55 21.19
N ASN A 138 -3.53 -5.55 20.92
CA ASN A 138 -3.48 -4.24 21.59
C ASN A 138 -2.06 -3.63 21.61
N ASN A 139 -1.39 -3.66 20.46
CA ASN A 139 -0.02 -3.16 20.26
C ASN A 139 1.08 -3.88 21.08
N LYS A 140 0.79 -5.01 21.70
CA LYS A 140 1.76 -5.84 22.43
C LYS A 140 1.94 -7.19 21.75
N LYS A 141 3.16 -7.73 21.75
CA LYS A 141 3.43 -9.08 21.21
C LYS A 141 2.48 -10.09 21.84
N HIS A 142 1.81 -10.89 21.02
CA HIS A 142 0.84 -11.87 21.46
C HIS A 142 0.74 -12.97 20.41
N GLY A 143 0.77 -14.23 20.82
CA GLY A 143 0.89 -15.36 19.89
C GLY A 143 2.34 -15.70 19.60
N THR A 144 2.64 -16.11 18.37
CA THR A 144 3.97 -16.62 18.02
C THR A 144 4.86 -15.54 17.40
N GLU A 145 6.06 -15.37 17.94
CA GLU A 145 7.19 -14.72 17.29
C GLU A 145 8.04 -15.79 16.58
N PHE A 146 8.37 -15.55 15.32
CA PHE A 146 9.31 -16.30 14.51
C PHE A 146 10.50 -15.40 14.16
N CYS A 147 11.71 -15.92 14.36
CA CYS A 147 12.95 -15.28 13.92
C CYS A 147 14.07 -16.33 13.81
N TYR A 148 15.30 -15.87 13.60
CA TYR A 148 16.50 -16.71 13.55
C TYR A 148 17.42 -16.41 14.73
N ASP A 149 18.07 -17.44 15.28
CA ASP A 149 19.15 -17.28 16.26
C ASP A 149 20.46 -16.80 15.59
N LYS A 150 21.52 -16.64 16.38
CA LYS A 150 22.84 -16.20 15.88
C LYS A 150 23.51 -17.22 14.96
N GLN A 151 23.08 -18.48 15.01
CA GLN A 151 23.57 -19.59 14.19
C GLN A 151 22.72 -19.76 12.91
N GLY A 152 21.65 -18.99 12.75
CA GLY A 152 20.74 -19.08 11.61
C GLY A 152 19.67 -20.17 11.75
N ASN A 153 19.47 -20.73 12.95
CA ASN A 153 18.38 -21.67 13.19
C ASN A 153 17.08 -20.92 13.47
N GLU A 154 15.98 -21.47 12.97
CA GLU A 154 14.65 -20.92 13.25
C GLU A 154 14.29 -21.08 14.72
N ILE A 155 13.80 -19.99 15.30
CA ILE A 155 13.30 -19.95 16.67
C ILE A 155 11.86 -19.44 16.67
N LYS A 156 11.02 -20.11 17.47
CA LYS A 156 9.63 -19.73 17.72
C LYS A 156 9.46 -19.46 19.21
N ILE A 157 8.98 -18.26 19.54
CA ILE A 157 8.80 -17.81 20.93
C ILE A 157 7.33 -17.44 21.12
N GLN A 158 6.69 -18.02 22.12
CA GLN A 158 5.32 -17.66 22.47
C GLN A 158 5.29 -16.39 23.33
N TYR A 159 4.35 -15.51 23.05
CA TYR A 159 4.11 -14.30 23.84
C TYR A 159 2.65 -14.20 24.26
N LYS A 160 2.45 -13.69 25.48
CA LYS A 160 1.13 -13.31 25.99
C LYS A 160 1.19 -11.90 26.55
N ASN A 161 0.52 -10.97 25.87
CA ASN A 161 0.37 -9.57 26.31
C ASN A 161 1.74 -8.89 26.56
N GLY A 162 2.68 -9.10 25.64
CA GLY A 162 4.02 -8.53 25.66
C GLY A 162 5.05 -9.31 26.48
N LYS A 163 4.67 -10.40 27.16
CA LYS A 163 5.58 -11.23 27.94
C LYS A 163 5.87 -12.54 27.22
N LYS A 164 7.15 -12.94 27.17
CA LYS A 164 7.55 -14.27 26.70
C LYS A 164 6.94 -15.32 27.62
N GLU A 165 6.26 -16.30 27.05
CA GLU A 165 5.89 -17.49 27.79
C GLU A 165 7.15 -18.36 27.89
N THR A 166 7.52 -18.72 29.12
CA THR A 166 8.61 -19.67 29.34
C THR A 166 7.97 -21.04 29.29
N THR A 167 8.37 -21.87 28.34
CA THR A 167 7.96 -23.28 28.33
C THR A 167 8.46 -23.90 29.64
N GLN A 168 7.53 -24.35 30.48
CA GLN A 168 7.84 -25.18 31.66
C GLN A 168 8.13 -26.61 31.24
#